data_AF-A0A521NNA9-F1
#
_entry.id   AF-A0A521NNA9-F1
#
_cell.length_a   1.000
_cell.length_b   1.000
_cell.length_c   1.000
_cell.angle_alpha   90.00
_cell.angle_beta   90.00
_cell.angle_gamma   90.00
#
_symmetry.space_group_name_H-M   'P 1'
#
loop_
_entity.id
_entity.type
_entity.pdbx_description
1 polymer ?
#
loop_
_entity_poly.entity_id
_entity_poly.type
_entity_poly.pdbx_seq_one_letter_code
_entity_poly.pdbx_strand_id
1 'polypeptide(L)'
;MFFHQWEPSVHADRGQAVGGASALTLAYDPLGRLKQTASGATTTRFLDDDRLIGEYNAAGTTVAARYAHGAGVDAPLVWYEGD
;
A
#
# COMPACT_ATOMS: atom_id res chain seq x y z
N MET A 1 -27.81 23.83 -55.05
CA MET A 1 -27.30 22.44 -54.92
C MET A 1 -26.25 22.46 -53.82
N PHE A 2 -26.64 22.32 -52.55
CA PHE A 2 -26.84 21.07 -51.76
C PHE A 2 -25.52 20.36 -51.36
N PHE A 3 -25.15 20.50 -50.07
CA PHE A 3 -24.47 19.57 -49.12
C PHE A 3 -23.04 19.05 -49.44
N HIS A 4 -22.15 18.73 -48.49
CA HIS A 4 -22.28 18.33 -47.09
C HIS A 4 -21.09 18.84 -46.25
N GLN A 5 -21.43 19.35 -45.08
CA GLN A 5 -20.60 19.61 -43.91
C GLN A 5 -19.79 18.36 -43.52
N TRP A 6 -18.47 18.51 -43.31
CA TRP A 6 -17.64 17.54 -42.61
C TRP A 6 -17.14 18.21 -41.33
N GLU A 7 -17.74 17.85 -40.20
CA GLU A 7 -17.24 18.22 -38.87
C GLU A 7 -16.35 17.08 -38.39
N PRO A 8 -15.04 17.29 -38.19
CA PRO A 8 -14.23 16.32 -37.46
C PRO A 8 -14.78 16.25 -36.04
N SER A 9 -15.48 15.16 -35.73
CA SER A 9 -15.77 14.82 -34.34
C SER A 9 -14.43 14.54 -33.67
N VAL A 10 -13.85 15.56 -33.04
CA VAL A 10 -12.81 15.35 -32.04
C VAL A 10 -13.45 14.60 -30.89
N HIS A 11 -13.41 13.28 -30.96
CA HIS A 11 -13.39 12.46 -29.75
C HIS A 11 -12.08 12.83 -29.08
N ALA A 12 -12.14 13.80 -28.17
CA ALA A 12 -11.14 13.94 -27.15
C ALA A 12 -11.16 12.61 -26.37
N ASP A 13 -10.31 11.69 -26.79
CA ASP A 13 -9.78 10.65 -25.94
C ASP A 13 -9.29 11.36 -24.68
N ARG A 14 -10.15 11.35 -23.64
CA ARG A 14 -9.70 11.60 -22.29
C ARG A 14 -8.83 10.41 -21.94
N GLY A 15 -7.55 10.53 -22.27
CA GLY A 15 -6.50 9.73 -21.67
C GLY A 15 -6.59 9.99 -20.18
N GLN A 16 -7.18 9.05 -19.45
CA GLN A 16 -7.16 9.05 -17.99
C GLN A 16 -5.70 8.84 -17.61
N ALA A 17 -5.02 9.90 -17.19
CA ALA A 17 -3.74 9.74 -16.53
C ALA A 17 -3.98 8.93 -15.27
N VAL A 18 -3.55 7.66 -15.26
CA VAL A 18 -3.42 6.90 -14.02
C VAL A 18 -2.28 7.55 -13.24
N GLY A 19 -2.61 8.55 -12.43
CA GLY A 19 -1.65 9.21 -11.57
C GLY A 19 -1.12 8.26 -10.51
N GLY A 20 0.18 8.33 -10.25
CA GLY A 20 0.75 7.97 -8.96
C GLY A 20 1.19 6.52 -8.78
N ALA A 21 2.07 5.99 -9.64
CA ALA A 21 2.90 4.87 -9.20
C ALA A 21 3.97 5.39 -8.23
N SER A 22 3.69 5.39 -6.92
CA SER A 22 4.73 5.61 -5.91
C SER A 22 5.65 4.40 -5.89
N ALA A 23 6.96 4.63 -6.07
CA ALA A 23 7.95 3.57 -5.95
C ALA A 23 7.92 3.01 -4.52
N LEU A 24 7.79 1.68 -4.41
CA LEU A 24 7.85 0.97 -3.13
C LEU A 24 9.30 0.62 -2.82
N THR A 25 9.82 1.16 -1.71
CA THR A 25 11.11 0.77 -1.16
C THR A 25 10.91 -0.27 -0.07
N LEU A 26 11.67 -1.36 -0.11
CA LEU A 26 11.68 -2.43 0.89
C LEU A 26 13.01 -2.42 1.61
N ALA A 27 13.00 -2.43 2.94
CA ALA A 27 14.20 -2.59 3.75
C ALA A 27 14.08 -3.84 4.62
N TYR A 28 15.20 -4.54 4.77
CA TYR A 28 15.28 -5.82 5.47
C TYR A 28 16.18 -5.72 6.72
N ASP A 29 15.99 -6.64 7.66
CA ASP A 29 16.89 -6.85 8.80
C ASP A 29 18.09 -7.76 8.40
N PRO A 30 19.11 -7.93 9.26
CA PRO A 30 20.27 -8.79 8.94
C PRO A 30 19.94 -10.27 8.73
N LEU A 31 18.77 -10.74 9.18
CA LEU A 31 18.28 -12.09 8.96
C LEU A 31 17.52 -12.23 7.63
N GLY A 32 17.37 -11.11 6.88
CA GLY A 32 16.70 -11.08 5.58
C GLY A 32 15.18 -10.94 5.66
N ARG A 33 14.62 -10.63 6.83
CA ARG A 33 13.17 -10.40 7.00
C ARG A 33 12.80 -8.96 6.66
N LEU A 34 11.59 -8.75 6.14
CA LEU A 34 11.09 -7.40 5.85
C LEU A 34 10.92 -6.63 7.16
N LYS A 35 11.55 -5.46 7.27
CA LYS A 35 11.45 -4.61 8.47
C LYS A 35 10.77 -3.27 8.23
N GLN A 36 10.74 -2.81 6.98
CA GLN A 36 10.15 -1.52 6.64
C GLN A 36 9.76 -1.45 5.16
N THR A 37 8.65 -0.79 4.87
CA THR A 37 8.28 -0.31 3.53
C THR A 37 8.17 1.20 3.52
N ALA A 38 8.50 1.82 2.39
CA ALA A 38 8.25 3.23 2.15
C ALA A 38 7.66 3.44 0.75
N SER A 39 6.55 4.18 0.67
CA SER A 39 5.87 4.55 -0.57
C SER A 39 5.40 6.00 -0.48
N GLY A 40 5.98 6.87 -1.30
CA GLY A 40 5.75 8.31 -1.20
C GLY A 40 6.15 8.85 0.19
N ALA A 41 5.20 9.50 0.89
CA ALA A 41 5.40 10.01 2.24
C ALA A 41 5.09 8.99 3.35
N THR A 42 4.57 7.81 2.99
CA THR A 42 4.16 6.78 3.95
C THR A 42 5.30 5.81 4.19
N THR A 43 5.64 5.60 5.47
CA THR A 43 6.58 4.56 5.90
C THR A 43 5.92 3.69 6.94
N THR A 44 5.92 2.38 6.70
CA THR A 44 5.43 1.37 7.64
C THR A 44 6.61 0.56 8.15
N ARG A 45 6.71 0.40 9.46
CA ARG A 45 7.71 -0.43 10.13
C ARG A 45 7.04 -1.70 10.62
N PHE A 46 7.69 -2.83 10.39
CA PHE A 46 7.18 -4.16 10.76
C PHE A 46 7.92 -4.66 11.99
N LEU A 47 7.17 -5.14 12.98
CA LEU A 47 7.69 -5.82 14.14
C LEU A 47 7.37 -7.31 14.00
N ASP A 48 8.42 -8.10 13.90
CA ASP A 48 8.37 -9.54 13.69
C ASP A 48 9.30 -10.24 14.67
N ASP A 49 8.84 -11.36 15.21
CA ASP A 49 9.70 -12.38 15.80
C ASP A 49 9.72 -13.57 14.83
N ASP A 50 9.12 -14.71 15.18
CA ASP A 50 8.88 -15.80 14.22
C ASP A 50 7.72 -15.50 13.24
N ARG A 51 6.83 -14.58 13.60
CA ARG A 51 5.69 -14.12 12.79
C ARG A 51 5.47 -12.61 12.99
N LEU A 52 4.78 -11.98 12.05
CA LEU A 52 4.40 -10.57 12.13
C LEU A 52 3.46 -10.34 13.32
N ILE A 53 3.84 -9.43 14.21
CA ILE A 53 3.07 -9.08 15.40
C ILE A 53 2.55 -7.65 15.38
N GLY A 54 3.11 -6.76 14.56
CA GLY A 54 2.56 -5.43 14.40
C GLY A 54 3.17 -4.57 13.31
N GLU A 55 2.40 -3.56 12.92
CA GLU A 55 2.79 -2.52 11.98
C GLU A 55 2.73 -1.17 12.67
N TYR A 56 3.74 -0.34 12.40
CA TYR A 56 3.92 0.95 13.05
C TYR A 56 4.19 2.04 12.01
N ASN A 57 3.91 3.28 12.40
CA ASN A 57 4.30 4.45 11.62
C ASN A 57 5.84 4.57 11.51
N ALA A 58 6.29 5.54 10.70
CA ALA A 58 7.70 5.85 10.49
C ALA A 58 8.50 6.07 11.79
N ALA A 59 7.87 6.64 12.82
CA ALA A 59 8.49 6.92 14.11
C ALA A 59 8.55 5.68 15.04
N GLY A 60 7.82 4.61 14.71
CA GLY A 60 7.72 3.41 15.55
C GLY A 60 6.88 3.60 16.82
N THR A 61 6.17 4.73 16.94
CA THR A 61 5.44 5.10 18.17
C THR A 61 3.94 4.82 18.08
N THR A 62 3.36 5.01 16.89
CA THR A 62 1.94 4.74 16.65
C THR A 62 1.80 3.38 15.98
N VAL A 63 0.90 2.57 16.53
CA VAL A 63 0.54 1.26 15.99
C VAL A 63 -0.52 1.48 14.92
N ALA A 64 -0.21 1.05 13.70
CA ALA A 64 -1.20 0.95 12.63
C ALA A 64 -2.00 -0.35 12.76
N ALA A 65 -1.34 -1.43 13.20
CA ALA A 65 -1.96 -2.72 13.40
C ALA A 65 -1.21 -3.63 14.37
N ARG A 66 -1.92 -4.58 14.98
CA ARG A 66 -1.35 -5.67 15.78
C ARG A 66 -1.97 -6.99 15.37
N TYR A 67 -1.13 -8.02 15.30
CA TYR A 67 -1.54 -9.37 14.95
C TYR A 67 -1.27 -10.30 16.13
N ALA A 68 -2.32 -10.98 16.61
CA ALA A 68 -2.22 -11.99 17.66
C ALA A 68 -2.39 -13.39 17.04
N HIS A 69 -1.42 -14.26 17.29
CA HIS A 69 -1.42 -15.64 16.79
C HIS A 69 -1.95 -16.58 17.86
N GLY A 70 -2.94 -17.40 17.51
CA GLY A 70 -3.37 -18.53 18.34
C GLY A 70 -2.35 -19.67 18.34
N ALA A 71 -2.59 -20.71 19.16
CA ALA A 71 -1.74 -21.90 19.22
C ALA A 71 -1.74 -22.75 17.92
N GLY A 72 -2.67 -22.47 16.99
CA GLY A 72 -2.74 -23.09 15.67
C GLY A 72 -1.93 -22.35 14.59
N VAL A 73 -1.70 -23.03 13.48
CA VAL A 73 -1.27 -22.41 12.21
C VAL A 73 -2.46 -21.64 11.64
N ASP A 74 -2.26 -20.40 11.18
CA ASP A 74 -3.27 -19.57 10.50
C ASP A 74 -4.57 -19.29 11.26
N ALA A 75 -4.48 -18.79 12.51
CA ALA A 75 -5.62 -18.24 13.24
C ALA A 75 -5.37 -16.78 13.64
N PRO A 76 -5.54 -15.79 12.73
CA PRO A 76 -5.61 -14.39 13.12
C PRO A 76 -6.90 -14.17 13.93
N LEU A 77 -6.76 -14.00 15.24
CA LEU A 77 -7.91 -13.94 16.16
C LEU A 77 -8.57 -12.55 16.22
N VAL A 78 -7.82 -11.46 16.00
CA VAL A 78 -8.34 -10.08 16.05
C VAL A 78 -7.48 -9.14 15.19
N TRP A 79 -8.13 -8.18 14.52
CA TRP A 79 -7.53 -6.99 13.90
C TRP A 79 -8.15 -5.74 14.53
N TYR A 80 -7.33 -4.80 14.99
CA TYR A 80 -7.77 -3.49 15.46
C TYR A 80 -7.20 -2.43 14.53
N GLU A 81 -8.08 -1.66 13.88
CA GLU A 81 -7.75 -0.38 13.25
C GLU A 81 -7.98 0.72 14.31
N GLY A 82 -7.09 1.70 14.41
CA GLY A 82 -7.26 2.81 15.36
C GLY A 82 -6.47 4.05 14.96
N ASP A 83 -7.19 5.18 14.92
CA ASP A 83 -6.74 6.54 14.59
C ASP A 83 -5.75 7.15 15.60
#